data_AF-A0A1M6GR57-F1
#
_entry.id   AF-A0A1M6GR57-F1
#
_cell.length_a   1.000
_cell.length_b   1.000
_cell.length_c   1.000
_cell.angle_alpha   90.00
_cell.angle_beta   90.00
_cell.angle_gamma   90.00
#
_symmetry.space_group_name_H-M   'P 1'
#
loop_
_entity.id
_entity.type
_entity.pdbx_description
1 polymer ?
#
loop_
_entity_poly.entity_id
_entity_poly.type
_entity_poly.pdbx_seq_one_letter_code
_entity_poly.pdbx_strand_id
1 'polypeptide(L)' 'MSNVKNYTEQGGERTVIGGTLEIVAGGQVVGLFTPAAFQADSTATTIAGLVTDFNSLLAKLKAAGLMEPTNG' A
#
# COMPACT_ATOMS: atom_id res chain seq x y z
N MET A 1 -28.67 -16.22 15.11
CA MET A 1 -27.26 -16.31 14.67
C MET A 1 -26.98 -15.06 13.85
N SER A 2 -26.10 -14.16 14.32
CA SER A 2 -25.91 -12.85 13.70
C SER A 2 -25.06 -12.99 12.42
N ASN A 3 -25.58 -12.54 11.28
CA ASN A 3 -24.89 -12.55 9.98
C ASN A 3 -24.15 -11.23 9.70
N VAL A 4 -23.86 -10.46 10.75
CA VAL A 4 -23.24 -9.15 10.65
C VAL A 4 -21.81 -9.31 10.14
N LYS A 5 -21.60 -8.97 8.86
CA LYS A 5 -20.28 -9.05 8.21
C LYS A 5 -19.28 -8.02 8.73
N ASN A 6 -19.77 -6.87 9.19
CA ASN A 6 -18.94 -5.77 9.66
C ASN A 6 -19.31 -5.46 11.12
N TYR A 7 -18.36 -5.57 12.04
CA TYR A 7 -18.62 -5.39 13.47
C TYR A 7 -17.47 -4.66 14.15
N THR A 8 -17.79 -3.98 15.25
CA THR A 8 -16.81 -3.32 16.10
C THR A 8 -16.63 -4.14 17.36
N GLU A 9 -15.39 -4.43 17.72
CA GLU A 9 -15.00 -5.15 18.93
C GLU A 9 -14.18 -4.26 19.86
N GLN A 10 -13.87 -4.78 21.06
CA GLN A 10 -12.97 -4.13 22.02
C GLN A 10 -13.42 -2.70 22.40
N GLY A 11 -14.72 -2.51 22.63
CA GLY A 11 -15.26 -1.22 23.08
C GLY A 11 -15.12 -0.07 22.08
N GLY A 12 -14.84 -0.35 20.80
CA GLY A 12 -14.71 0.69 19.78
C GLY A 12 -13.34 0.75 19.10
N GLU A 13 -12.31 0.09 19.66
CA GLU A 13 -10.94 0.22 19.14
C GLU A 13 -10.73 -0.43 17.77
N ARG A 14 -11.47 -1.51 17.47
CA ARG A 14 -11.30 -2.23 16.21
C ARG A 14 -12.62 -2.43 15.49
N THR A 15 -12.67 -1.97 14.25
CA THR A 15 -13.75 -2.28 13.32
C THR A 15 -13.25 -3.30 12.29
N VAL A 16 -13.89 -4.47 12.26
CA VAL A 16 -13.64 -5.52 11.27
C VAL A 16 -14.60 -5.34 10.10
N ILE A 17 -14.06 -5.25 8.89
CA ILE A 17 -14.84 -5.22 7.65
C ILE A 17 -14.73 -6.59 6.97
N GLY A 18 -15.79 -7.40 7.09
CA GLY A 18 -15.89 -8.71 6.43
C GLY A 18 -16.58 -8.65 5.06
N GLY A 19 -17.06 -7.48 4.65
CA GLY A 19 -17.57 -7.19 3.30
C GLY A 19 -16.64 -6.25 2.51
N THR A 20 -17.20 -5.56 1.52
CA THR A 20 -16.49 -4.52 0.75
C THR A 20 -16.61 -3.17 1.46
N LEU A 21 -15.49 -2.46 1.60
CA LEU A 21 -15.49 -1.03 1.96
C LEU A 21 -15.49 -0.21 0.66
N GLU A 22 -16.62 0.41 0.34
CA GLU A 22 -16.76 1.33 -0.80
C GLU A 22 -16.60 2.79 -0.33
N ILE A 23 -15.70 3.52 -0.98
CA ILE A 23 -15.51 4.95 -0.75
C ILE A 23 -16.08 5.69 -1.96
N VAL A 24 -17.16 6.43 -1.74
CA VAL A 24 -17.88 7.15 -2.79
C VAL A 24 -17.10 8.36 -3.31
N ALA A 25 -17.54 8.95 -4.42
CA ALA A 25 -16.93 10.15 -5.00
C ALA A 25 -16.80 11.28 -3.97
N GLY A 26 -15.59 11.82 -3.82
CA GLY A 26 -15.26 12.86 -2.83
C GLY A 26 -14.87 12.34 -1.44
N GLY A 27 -15.06 11.05 -1.17
CA GLY A 27 -14.57 10.41 0.06
C GLY A 27 -13.04 10.28 0.06
N GLN A 28 -12.43 10.43 1.24
CA GLN A 28 -10.99 10.26 1.43
C GLN A 28 -10.72 9.33 2.61
N VAL A 29 -9.73 8.45 2.44
CA VAL A 29 -9.18 7.63 3.53
C VAL A 29 -7.79 8.16 3.86
N VAL A 30 -7.65 8.75 5.04
CA VAL A 30 -6.38 9.34 5.50
C VAL A 30 -5.62 8.31 6.33
N GLY A 31 -4.34 8.11 6.02
CA GLY A 31 -3.43 7.30 6.86
C GLY A 31 -3.54 5.78 6.68
N LEU A 32 -4.34 5.28 5.73
CA LEU A 32 -4.41 3.83 5.47
C LEU A 32 -3.20 3.31 4.69
N PHE A 33 -2.61 4.15 3.83
CA PHE A 33 -1.43 3.79 3.04
C PHE A 33 -0.27 4.69 3.43
N THR A 34 0.90 4.09 3.64
CA THR A 34 2.15 4.85 3.72
C THR A 34 2.67 5.04 2.30
N PRO A 35 2.81 6.28 1.80
CA PRO A 35 3.38 6.51 0.48
C PRO A 35 4.79 5.90 0.39
N ALA A 36 5.14 5.37 -0.78
CA ALA A 36 6.51 4.94 -1.01
C ALA A 36 7.49 6.11 -0.88
N ALA A 37 8.68 5.79 -0.39
CA ALA A 37 9.76 6.77 -0.33
C ALA A 37 10.02 7.34 -1.73
N PHE A 38 10.33 8.63 -1.78
CA PHE A 38 10.61 9.33 -3.03
C PHE A 38 11.76 8.65 -3.80
N GLN A 39 11.58 8.48 -5.11
CA GLN A 39 12.62 8.05 -6.04
C GLN A 39 12.95 9.24 -6.94
N ALA A 40 14.20 9.69 -6.92
CA ALA A 40 14.67 10.72 -7.83
C ALA A 40 14.65 10.20 -9.29
N ASP A 41 14.53 11.14 -10.23
CA ASP A 41 14.60 10.82 -11.65
C ASP A 41 15.91 10.11 -12.00
N SER A 42 15.82 9.09 -12.86
CA SER A 42 17.00 8.38 -13.35
C SER A 42 17.80 9.29 -14.29
N THR A 43 19.08 9.48 -13.97
CA THR A 43 20.06 10.16 -14.85
C THR A 43 21.02 9.16 -15.49
N ALA A 44 20.65 7.87 -15.52
CA ALA A 44 21.52 6.81 -16.02
C ALA A 44 21.73 6.94 -17.54
N THR A 45 22.99 6.89 -17.96
CA THR A 45 23.39 6.88 -19.39
C THR A 45 23.71 5.48 -19.90
N THR A 46 23.60 4.47 -19.03
CA THR A 46 23.87 3.06 -19.35
C THR A 46 22.70 2.19 -18.91
N ILE A 47 22.54 1.04 -19.57
CA ILE A 47 21.52 0.05 -19.21
C ILE A 47 21.75 -0.45 -17.76
N ALA A 48 22.99 -0.68 -17.36
CA ALA A 48 23.31 -1.11 -16.00
C ALA A 48 22.90 -0.07 -14.94
N GLY A 49 23.07 1.23 -15.23
CA GLY A 49 22.59 2.31 -14.38
C GLY A 49 21.06 2.33 -14.28
N LEU A 50 20.36 2.18 -15.41
CA LEU A 50 18.90 2.14 -15.43
C LEU A 50 18.35 0.95 -14.62
N VAL A 51 18.96 -0.22 -14.73
CA VAL A 51 18.57 -1.39 -13.91
C VAL A 51 18.75 -1.13 -12.42
N THR A 52 19.79 -0.38 -12.04
CA THR A 52 20.05 -0.02 -10.63
C THR A 52 18.97 0.94 -10.10
N ASP A 53 18.65 1.99 -10.87
CA ASP A 53 17.62 2.96 -10.50
C ASP A 53 16.24 2.30 -10.42
N PHE A 54 15.94 1.44 -11.38
CA PHE A 54 14.69 0.69 -11.42
C PHE A 54 14.54 -0.25 -10.21
N ASN A 55 15.56 -1.05 -9.90
CA ASN A 55 15.50 -1.93 -8.72
C ASN A 55 15.40 -1.16 -7.40
N SER A 56 15.96 0.05 -7.33
CA SER A 56 15.80 0.94 -6.19
C SER A 56 14.35 1.41 -6.01
N LEU A 57 13.66 1.74 -7.12
CA LEU A 57 12.23 2.03 -7.10
C LEU A 57 11.42 0.83 -6.60
N LEU A 58 11.68 -0.37 -7.14
CA LEU A 58 10.98 -1.58 -6.72
C LEU A 58 11.15 -1.85 -5.22
N ALA A 59 12.37 -1.67 -4.68
CA ALA A 59 12.62 -1.82 -3.26
C ALA A 59 11.79 -0.84 -2.41
N LYS A 60 11.66 0.41 -2.84
CA LYS A 60 10.84 1.43 -2.15
C LYS A 60 9.35 1.10 -2.18
N LEU A 61 8.84 0.59 -3.31
CA LEU A 61 7.45 0.16 -3.43
C LEU A 61 7.13 -1.04 -2.53
N LYS A 62 8.04 -2.02 -2.44
CA LYS A 62 7.92 -3.16 -1.52
C LYS A 62 7.97 -2.73 -0.06
N ALA A 63 8.90 -1.86 0.30
CA ALA A 63 9.01 -1.34 1.67
C ALA A 63 7.75 -0.56 2.11
N ALA A 64 7.05 0.06 1.17
CA ALA A 64 5.79 0.77 1.40
C ALA A 64 4.55 -0.14 1.46
N GLY A 65 4.71 -1.44 1.22
CA GLY A 65 3.59 -2.39 1.13
C GLY A 65 2.72 -2.19 -0.12
N LEU A 66 3.21 -1.45 -1.11
CA LEU A 66 2.50 -1.18 -2.37
C LEU A 66 2.78 -2.24 -3.45
N MET A 67 3.76 -3.10 -3.21
CA MET A 67 4.12 -4.24 -4.04
C MET A 67 4.39 -5.44 -3.14
N GLU A 68 4.00 -6.63 -3.59
CA GLU A 68 4.29 -7.87 -2.86
C GLU A 68 5.81 -8.00 -2.62
N PRO A 69 6.25 -8.36 -1.39
CA PRO A 69 7.64 -8.71 -1.17
C PRO A 69 8.00 -9.87 -2.11
N THR A 70 9.27 -9.97 -2.52
CA THR A 70 9.69 -11.09 -3.39
C THR A 70 9.32 -12.40 -2.68
N ASN A 71 8.32 -13.11 -3.21
CA ASN A 71 8.06 -14.48 -2.80
C ASN A 71 9.32 -15.27 -3.15
N GLY A 72 9.94 -15.86 -2.13
CA GLY A 72 11.09 -16.75 -2.30
C GLY A 72 10.74 -17.96 -3.15
#